data_AF-A0ABC8RQB8-F1
#
_entry.id   AF-A0ABC8RQB8-F1
#
_cell.length_a   1.000
_cell.length_b   1.000
_cell.length_c   1.000
_cell.angle_alpha   90.00
_cell.angle_beta   90.00
_cell.angle_gamma   90.00
#
_symmetry.space_group_name_H-M   'P 1'
#
loop_
_entity.id
_entity.type
_entity.pdbx_description
1 polymer ?
#
loop_
_entity_poly.entity_id
_entity_poly.type
_entity_poly.pdbx_seq_one_letter_code
_entity_poly.pdbx_strand_id
1 'polypeptide(L)'
;MVARKFLVRHNDSDFDLEYDTDDGFEVLKFQLFSLTSVPPNEQKIFGDQDDRLVSDDSDLITISNKLREIRRRIRSELQAEEEALLFQQFSASKDEGQMEKKIRPYVDQVLMYEDSHRQEAARNTVPVEKLEEKALVALAKEDVKGESKQLKGFTHEGYSKKKKERRLDR
;
A
#
# COMPACT_ATOMS: atom_id res chain seq x y z
N MET A 1 1.01 4.71 -12.11
CA MET A 1 -0.13 4.70 -13.05
C MET A 1 -1.39 4.46 -12.26
N VAL A 2 -2.13 5.52 -11.94
CA VAL A 2 -3.43 5.40 -11.27
C VAL A 2 -4.47 5.92 -12.25
N ALA A 3 -4.94 5.04 -13.13
CA ALA A 3 -6.06 5.33 -14.00
C ALA A 3 -7.30 5.60 -13.15
N ARG A 4 -8.00 6.69 -13.46
CA ARG A 4 -9.20 7.14 -12.75
C ARG A 4 -10.34 7.22 -13.73
N LYS A 5 -11.49 6.73 -13.29
CA LYS A 5 -12.71 6.74 -14.08
C LYS A 5 -13.46 8.04 -13.83
N PHE A 6 -13.58 8.85 -14.87
CA PHE A 6 -14.41 10.04 -14.95
C PHE A 6 -15.65 9.73 -15.79
N LEU A 7 -16.78 10.33 -15.42
CA LEU A 7 -17.98 10.33 -16.25
C LEU A 7 -18.05 11.70 -16.94
N VAL A 8 -18.00 11.72 -18.26
CA VAL A 8 -18.03 12.94 -19.08
C VAL A 8 -19.40 13.09 -19.70
N ARG A 9 -20.07 14.21 -19.44
CA ARG A 9 -21.39 14.53 -20.01
C ARG A 9 -21.25 15.57 -21.11
N HIS A 10 -21.76 15.28 -22.30
CA HIS A 10 -21.77 16.21 -23.43
C HIS A 10 -22.98 15.97 -24.33
N ASN A 11 -23.75 17.02 -24.65
CA ASN A 11 -24.94 16.96 -25.51
C ASN A 11 -25.88 15.79 -25.17
N ASP A 12 -26.26 15.68 -23.89
CA ASP A 12 -27.14 14.63 -23.34
C ASP A 12 -26.61 13.19 -23.43
N SER A 13 -25.32 13.02 -23.74
CA SER A 13 -24.64 11.72 -23.74
C SER A 13 -23.59 11.65 -22.62
N ASP A 14 -23.50 10.47 -21.99
CA ASP A 14 -22.52 10.18 -20.94
C ASP A 14 -21.44 9.23 -21.48
N PHE A 15 -20.17 9.54 -21.18
CA PHE A 15 -19.00 8.78 -21.61
C PHE A 15 -18.15 8.41 -20.40
N ASP A 16 -17.80 7.12 -20.31
CA ASP A 16 -16.81 6.64 -19.36
C ASP A 16 -15.40 6.94 -19.86
N LEU A 17 -14.64 7.67 -19.08
CA LEU A 17 -13.27 8.08 -19.39
C LEU A 17 -12.30 7.56 -18.33
N GLU A 18 -11.44 6.61 -18.69
CA GLU A 18 -10.30 6.23 -17.86
C GLU A 18 -9.08 7.09 -18.20
N TYR A 19 -8.66 7.90 -17.23
CA TYR A 19 -7.58 8.88 -17.39
C TYR A 19 -6.63 8.83 -16.19
N ASP A 20 -5.32 8.80 -16.45
CA ASP A 20 -4.31 8.94 -15.39
C ASP A 20 -4.07 10.42 -15.13
N THR A 21 -4.35 10.87 -13.91
CA THR A 21 -4.19 12.29 -13.57
C THR A 21 -2.73 12.74 -13.51
N ASP A 22 -1.79 11.80 -13.53
CA ASP A 22 -0.37 12.12 -13.61
C ASP A 22 0.05 12.56 -15.03
N ASP A 23 -0.79 12.34 -16.05
CA ASP A 23 -0.50 12.67 -17.46
C ASP A 23 -0.66 14.17 -17.79
N GLY A 24 -1.33 14.94 -16.93
CA GLY A 24 -1.54 16.39 -17.08
C GLY A 24 -2.75 16.79 -17.94
N PHE A 25 -3.28 17.97 -17.64
CA PHE A 25 -4.55 18.53 -18.16
C PHE A 25 -4.60 18.61 -19.69
N GLU A 26 -3.47 18.83 -20.34
CA GLU A 26 -3.42 18.83 -21.81
C GLU A 26 -3.79 17.47 -22.41
N VAL A 27 -3.32 16.36 -21.80
CA VAL A 27 -3.66 15.01 -22.25
C VAL A 27 -5.16 14.76 -22.08
N LEU A 28 -5.74 15.22 -20.97
CA LEU A 28 -7.18 15.14 -20.75
C LEU A 28 -7.98 15.83 -21.88
N LYS A 29 -7.56 17.02 -22.34
CA LYS A 29 -8.25 17.73 -23.43
C LYS A 29 -8.21 16.95 -24.75
N PHE A 30 -7.07 16.35 -25.09
CA PHE A 30 -6.95 15.53 -26.30
C PHE A 30 -7.82 14.26 -26.22
N GLN A 31 -7.91 13.65 -25.04
CA GLN A 31 -8.78 12.49 -24.82
C GLN A 31 -10.26 12.89 -24.93
N LEU A 32 -10.64 14.04 -24.39
CA LEU A 32 -11.99 14.60 -24.53
C LEU A 32 -12.34 14.98 -25.96
N PHE A 33 -11.38 15.45 -26.77
CA PHE A 33 -11.61 15.71 -28.19
C PHE A 33 -12.02 14.43 -28.94
N SER A 34 -11.41 13.30 -28.61
CA SER A 34 -11.75 12.01 -29.22
C SER A 34 -13.18 11.55 -28.90
N LEU A 35 -13.76 12.05 -27.79
CA LEU A 35 -15.12 11.71 -27.36
C LEU A 35 -16.17 12.72 -27.83
N THR A 36 -15.83 14.02 -27.79
CA THR A 36 -16.79 15.12 -28.00
C THR A 36 -16.64 15.79 -29.35
N SER A 37 -15.54 15.55 -30.07
CA SER A 37 -15.12 16.30 -31.28
C SER A 37 -14.93 17.81 -31.08
N VAL A 38 -14.89 18.30 -29.83
CA VAL A 38 -14.63 19.71 -29.51
C VAL A 38 -13.11 19.94 -29.43
N PRO A 39 -12.52 20.83 -30.24
CA PRO A 39 -11.08 21.08 -30.23
C PRO A 39 -10.54 21.47 -28.84
N PRO A 40 -9.33 21.03 -28.42
CA PRO A 40 -8.77 21.31 -27.10
C PRO A 40 -8.81 22.77 -26.63
N ASN A 41 -8.64 23.71 -27.56
CA ASN A 41 -8.62 25.16 -27.27
C ASN A 41 -10.01 25.76 -27.04
N GLU A 42 -11.07 25.05 -27.43
CA GLU A 42 -12.47 25.50 -27.35
C GLU A 42 -13.24 24.78 -26.24
N GLN A 43 -12.62 23.79 -25.59
CA GLN A 43 -13.22 23.02 -24.51
C GLN A 43 -13.37 23.87 -23.24
N LYS A 44 -14.57 23.82 -22.65
CA LYS A 44 -14.89 24.38 -21.33
C LYS A 44 -15.33 23.26 -20.41
N ILE A 45 -14.46 22.87 -19.49
CA ILE A 45 -14.65 21.69 -18.65
C ILE A 45 -15.14 22.15 -17.28
N PHE A 46 -16.29 21.60 -16.86
CA PHE A 46 -16.89 21.91 -15.57
C PHE A 46 -16.96 20.67 -14.69
N GLY A 47 -16.69 20.83 -13.40
CA GLY A 47 -16.93 19.79 -12.42
C GLY A 47 -18.42 19.74 -12.02
N ASP A 48 -19.03 18.56 -12.10
CA ASP A 48 -20.48 18.33 -11.90
C ASP A 48 -21.05 18.83 -10.56
N GLN A 49 -20.25 18.87 -9.49
CA GLN A 49 -20.73 19.27 -8.16
C GLN A 49 -20.70 20.77 -7.88
N ASP A 50 -19.78 21.51 -8.50
CA ASP A 50 -19.50 22.91 -8.10
C ASP A 50 -19.59 23.89 -9.28
N ASP A 51 -19.97 23.43 -10.49
CA ASP A 51 -19.89 24.19 -11.76
C ASP A 51 -18.54 24.90 -11.94
N ARG A 52 -17.50 24.37 -11.29
CA ARG A 52 -16.17 24.97 -11.24
C ARG A 52 -15.47 24.67 -12.56
N LEU A 53 -15.04 25.73 -13.24
CA LEU A 53 -14.22 25.61 -14.43
C LEU A 53 -12.87 24.99 -14.06
N VAL A 54 -12.54 23.87 -14.70
CA VAL A 54 -11.23 23.23 -14.60
C VAL A 54 -10.35 23.84 -15.67
N SER A 55 -9.32 24.60 -15.27
CA SER A 55 -8.50 25.37 -16.22
C SER A 55 -7.06 24.87 -16.32
N ASP A 56 -6.56 24.21 -15.27
CA ASP A 56 -5.16 23.79 -15.17
C ASP A 56 -4.96 22.46 -14.40
N ASP A 57 -3.70 22.05 -14.31
CA ASP A 57 -3.28 20.86 -13.55
C ASP A 57 -3.58 20.97 -12.05
N SER A 58 -3.51 22.18 -11.49
CA SER A 58 -3.76 22.40 -10.06
C SER A 58 -5.22 22.10 -9.70
N ASP A 59 -6.15 22.49 -10.57
CA ASP A 59 -7.57 22.17 -10.43
C ASP A 59 -7.82 20.66 -10.50
N LEU A 60 -7.19 19.98 -11.46
CA LEU A 60 -7.27 18.52 -11.57
C LEU A 60 -6.72 17.81 -10.33
N ILE A 61 -5.57 18.26 -9.81
CA ILE A 61 -4.95 17.71 -8.60
C ILE A 61 -5.86 17.92 -7.38
N THR A 62 -6.55 19.05 -7.31
CA THR A 62 -7.51 19.34 -6.24
C THR A 62 -8.69 18.36 -6.29
N ILE A 63 -9.28 18.15 -7.46
CA ILE A 63 -10.40 17.20 -7.67
C ILE A 63 -9.95 15.77 -7.33
N SER A 64 -8.77 15.40 -7.82
CA SER A 64 -8.06 14.15 -7.52
C SER A 64 -7.99 13.87 -6.02
N ASN A 65 -7.53 14.85 -5.25
CA ASN A 65 -7.36 14.71 -3.81
C ASN A 65 -8.70 14.58 -3.09
N LYS A 66 -9.70 15.37 -3.47
CA LYS A 66 -11.08 15.29 -2.95
C LYS A 66 -11.67 13.90 -3.19
N LEU A 67 -11.53 13.35 -4.40
CA LEU A 67 -11.99 11.99 -4.74
C LEU A 67 -11.31 10.92 -3.89
N ARG A 68 -9.99 11.05 -3.66
CA ARG A 68 -9.23 10.13 -2.80
C ARG A 68 -9.69 10.18 -1.35
N GLU A 69 -10.06 11.36 -0.86
CA GLU A 69 -10.61 11.54 0.48
C GLU A 69 -12.00 10.89 0.61
N ILE A 70 -12.91 11.16 -0.33
CA ILE A 70 -14.23 10.55 -0.37
C ILE A 70 -14.12 9.02 -0.41
N ARG A 71 -13.25 8.47 -1.25
CA ARG A 71 -13.02 7.01 -1.33
C ARG A 71 -12.57 6.42 0.00
N ARG A 72 -11.68 7.10 0.71
CA ARG A 72 -11.21 6.65 2.04
C ARG A 72 -12.36 6.67 3.05
N ARG A 73 -13.17 7.72 3.04
CA ARG A 73 -14.33 7.85 3.93
C ARG A 73 -15.36 6.75 3.69
N ILE A 74 -15.77 6.54 2.44
CA ILE A 74 -16.71 5.47 2.07
C ILE A 74 -16.17 4.10 2.50
N ARG A 75 -14.88 3.83 2.27
CA ARG A 75 -14.25 2.58 2.74
C ARG A 75 -14.34 2.44 4.26
N SER A 76 -14.07 3.50 5.01
CA SER A 76 -14.12 3.48 6.48
C SER A 76 -15.53 3.26 7.01
N GLU A 77 -16.53 3.91 6.40
CA GLU A 77 -17.94 3.75 6.77
C GLU A 77 -18.41 2.32 6.49
N LEU A 78 -18.07 1.76 5.33
CA LEU A 78 -18.36 0.35 4.99
C LEU A 78 -17.71 -0.63 5.95
N GLN A 79 -16.44 -0.41 6.33
CA GLN A 79 -15.76 -1.26 7.31
C GLN A 79 -16.45 -1.21 8.68
N ALA A 80 -16.87 -0.02 9.13
CA ALA A 80 -17.58 0.12 10.39
C ALA A 80 -18.96 -0.58 10.37
N GLU A 81 -19.68 -0.53 9.25
CA GLU A 81 -20.94 -1.26 9.08
C GLU A 81 -20.74 -2.78 9.08
N GLU A 82 -19.70 -3.29 8.40
CA GLU A 82 -19.33 -4.70 8.43
C GLU A 82 -18.97 -5.19 9.84
N GLU A 83 -18.19 -4.41 10.59
CA GLU A 83 -17.84 -4.72 11.99
C GLU A 83 -19.07 -4.70 12.91
N ALA A 84 -19.96 -3.72 12.73
CA ALA A 84 -21.21 -3.64 13.50
C ALA A 84 -22.14 -4.83 13.21
N LEU A 85 -22.26 -5.25 11.95
CA LEU A 85 -23.03 -6.43 11.55
C LEU A 85 -22.42 -7.72 12.12
N LEU A 86 -21.10 -7.85 12.10
CA LEU A 86 -20.40 -8.99 12.69
C LEU A 86 -20.67 -9.07 14.20
N PHE A 87 -20.59 -7.93 14.90
CA PHE A 87 -20.88 -7.85 16.33
C PHE A 87 -22.35 -8.16 16.65
N GLN A 88 -23.29 -7.69 15.82
CA GLN A 88 -24.71 -8.02 15.94
C GLN A 88 -24.94 -9.53 15.74
N GLN A 89 -24.33 -10.13 14.72
CA GLN A 89 -24.45 -11.56 14.46
C GLN A 89 -23.89 -12.38 15.63
N PHE A 90 -22.73 -11.99 16.17
CA PHE A 90 -22.14 -12.64 17.34
C PHE A 90 -23.05 -12.55 18.57
N SER A 91 -23.62 -11.38 18.83
CA SER A 91 -24.55 -11.15 19.96
C SER A 91 -25.91 -11.84 19.75
N ALA A 92 -26.36 -11.95 18.51
CA ALA A 92 -27.61 -12.62 18.13
C ALA A 92 -27.47 -14.14 18.12
N SER A 93 -26.27 -14.68 17.86
CA SER A 93 -25.93 -16.07 18.13
C SER A 93 -25.80 -16.27 19.64
N LYS A 94 -26.95 -16.34 20.32
CA LYS A 94 -27.12 -16.72 21.74
C LYS A 94 -26.70 -18.16 22.05
N ASP A 95 -25.81 -18.73 21.24
CA ASP A 95 -25.24 -20.05 21.41
C ASP A 95 -23.77 -19.94 21.85
N GLU A 96 -23.50 -18.99 22.76
CA GLU A 96 -22.21 -18.82 23.44
C GLU A 96 -21.68 -20.16 23.94
N GLY A 97 -22.59 -21.03 24.42
CA GLY A 97 -22.26 -22.37 24.88
C GLY A 97 -21.69 -23.30 23.81
N GLN A 98 -22.05 -23.19 22.52
CA GLN A 98 -21.47 -24.03 21.47
C GLN A 98 -20.07 -23.58 21.06
N MET A 99 -19.84 -22.27 20.97
CA MET A 99 -18.50 -21.75 20.69
C MET A 99 -17.56 -22.02 21.85
N GLU A 100 -18.03 -21.81 23.08
CA GLU A 100 -17.27 -22.08 24.28
C GLU A 100 -16.93 -23.58 24.42
N LYS A 101 -17.88 -24.49 24.14
CA LYS A 101 -17.62 -25.94 24.11
C LYS A 101 -16.55 -26.34 23.08
N LYS A 102 -16.45 -25.62 21.95
CA LYS A 102 -15.41 -25.88 20.94
C LYS A 102 -14.05 -25.33 21.36
N ILE A 103 -14.00 -24.19 22.05
CA ILE A 103 -12.75 -23.49 22.39
C ILE A 103 -12.11 -24.04 23.67
N ARG A 104 -12.91 -24.37 24.69
CA ARG A 104 -12.42 -24.84 26.01
C ARG A 104 -11.35 -25.95 25.91
N PRO A 105 -11.50 -27.02 25.10
CA PRO A 105 -10.47 -28.06 25.01
C PRO A 105 -9.11 -27.55 24.52
N TYR A 106 -9.10 -26.58 23.60
CA TYR A 106 -7.86 -26.00 23.08
C TYR A 106 -7.22 -25.04 24.09
N VAL A 107 -8.05 -24.28 24.82
CA VAL A 107 -7.58 -23.42 25.92
C VAL A 107 -6.94 -24.27 27.01
N ASP A 108 -7.60 -25.37 27.41
CA ASP A 108 -7.07 -26.32 28.39
C ASP A 108 -5.75 -26.93 27.91
N GLN A 109 -5.64 -27.27 26.63
CA GLN A 109 -4.39 -27.78 26.04
C GLN A 109 -3.26 -26.76 26.06
N VAL A 110 -3.56 -25.47 25.90
CA VAL A 110 -2.53 -24.42 25.95
C VAL A 110 -2.12 -24.14 27.39
N LEU A 111 -3.07 -24.10 28.32
CA LEU A 111 -2.81 -23.89 29.75
C LEU A 111 -1.88 -24.95 30.34
N MET A 112 -1.89 -26.16 29.78
CA MET A 112 -0.96 -27.23 30.13
C MET A 112 0.53 -26.86 29.95
N TYR A 113 0.86 -25.86 29.13
CA TYR A 113 2.24 -25.37 28.94
C TYR A 113 2.67 -24.31 29.96
N GLU A 114 1.76 -23.77 30.76
CA GLU A 114 2.06 -22.77 31.81
C GLU A 114 2.61 -23.42 33.10
N ASP A 115 2.60 -24.75 33.19
CA ASP A 115 3.14 -25.49 34.32
C ASP A 115 4.69 -25.40 34.37
N SER A 116 5.22 -24.69 35.38
CA SER A 116 6.66 -24.51 35.59
C SER A 116 7.43 -25.83 35.64
N HIS A 117 6.88 -26.88 36.25
CA HIS A 117 7.57 -28.16 36.38
C HIS A 117 7.69 -28.86 35.02
N ARG A 118 6.68 -28.72 34.15
CA ARG A 118 6.72 -29.25 32.78
C ARG A 118 7.67 -28.46 31.90
N GLN A 119 7.71 -27.14 32.06
CA GLN A 119 8.68 -26.27 31.38
C GLN A 119 10.12 -26.62 31.77
N GLU A 120 10.40 -26.81 33.06
CA GLU A 120 11.73 -27.19 33.56
C GLU A 120 12.13 -28.59 33.08
N ALA A 121 11.22 -29.58 33.13
CA ALA A 121 11.47 -30.91 32.59
C ALA A 121 11.76 -30.88 31.07
N ALA A 122 11.04 -30.06 30.32
CA ALA A 122 11.32 -29.84 28.90
C ALA A 122 12.68 -29.17 28.69
N ARG A 123 13.03 -28.16 29.51
CA ARG A 123 14.34 -27.49 29.45
C ARG A 123 15.50 -28.44 29.73
N ASN A 124 15.32 -29.37 30.67
CA ASN A 124 16.34 -30.36 31.02
C ASN A 124 16.50 -31.47 29.97
N THR A 125 15.52 -31.68 29.09
CA THR A 125 15.57 -32.71 28.04
C THR A 125 16.05 -32.18 26.69
N VAL A 126 15.88 -30.88 26.44
CA VAL A 126 16.31 -30.23 25.21
C VAL A 126 17.72 -29.65 25.37
N PRO A 127 18.65 -29.85 24.41
CA PRO A 127 19.99 -29.26 24.46
C PRO A 127 19.95 -27.76 24.09
N VAL A 128 19.50 -26.93 25.05
CA VAL A 128 19.26 -25.49 24.84
C VAL A 128 20.54 -24.75 24.43
N GLU A 129 21.70 -25.03 25.03
CA GLU A 129 22.94 -24.31 24.72
C GLU A 129 23.37 -24.50 23.26
N LYS A 130 23.19 -25.72 22.72
CA LYS A 130 23.49 -26.02 21.30
C LYS A 130 22.53 -25.33 20.35
N LEU A 131 21.28 -25.15 20.77
CA LEU A 131 20.28 -24.44 19.97
C LEU A 131 20.57 -22.94 19.98
N GLU A 132 20.94 -22.38 21.13
CA GLU A 132 21.37 -20.99 21.28
C GLU A 132 22.64 -20.68 20.44
N GLU A 133 23.66 -21.54 20.51
CA GLU A 133 24.88 -21.41 19.70
C GLU A 133 24.54 -21.39 18.20
N LYS A 134 23.69 -22.32 17.74
CA LYS A 134 23.24 -22.37 16.34
C LYS A 134 22.44 -21.13 15.94
N ALA A 135 21.61 -20.60 16.84
CA ALA A 135 20.86 -19.37 16.60
C ALA A 135 21.79 -18.16 16.45
N LEU A 136 22.81 -18.02 17.31
CA LEU A 136 23.82 -16.97 17.20
C LEU A 136 24.61 -17.06 15.89
N VAL A 137 24.99 -18.27 15.48
CA VAL A 137 25.66 -18.49 14.18
C VAL A 137 24.73 -18.13 13.01
N ALA A 138 23.43 -18.42 13.12
CA ALA A 138 22.45 -18.08 12.08
C ALA A 138 22.25 -16.56 11.98
N LEU A 139 22.12 -15.85 13.10
CA LEU A 139 22.02 -14.39 13.15
C LEU A 139 23.27 -13.72 12.54
N ALA A 140 24.46 -14.14 12.95
CA ALA A 140 25.70 -13.61 12.38
C ALA A 140 25.81 -13.84 10.87
N LYS A 141 25.29 -14.97 10.36
CA LYS A 141 25.23 -15.24 8.91
C LYS A 141 24.21 -14.34 8.19
N GLU A 142 23.10 -13.98 8.83
CA GLU A 142 22.15 -13.01 8.27
C GLU A 142 22.74 -11.60 8.21
N ASP A 143 23.44 -11.16 9.25
CA ASP A 143 24.11 -9.85 9.28
C ASP A 143 25.16 -9.74 8.16
N VAL A 144 25.98 -10.77 7.97
CA VAL A 144 26.94 -10.86 6.85
C VAL A 144 26.24 -10.83 5.48
N LYS A 145 25.04 -11.38 5.36
CA LYS A 145 24.23 -11.38 4.14
C LYS A 145 23.52 -10.04 3.90
N GLY A 146 23.25 -9.27 4.96
CA GLY A 146 22.72 -7.90 4.91
C GLY A 146 23.79 -6.88 4.49
N GLU A 147 24.99 -6.97 5.04
CA GLU A 147 26.12 -6.09 4.70
C GLU A 147 26.61 -6.29 3.26
N SER A 148 26.64 -7.55 2.78
CA SER A 148 27.00 -7.86 1.39
C SER A 148 25.94 -7.45 0.35
N LYS A 149 24.70 -7.14 0.77
CA LYS A 149 23.70 -6.49 -0.09
C LYS A 149 23.90 -4.97 -0.18
N GLN A 150 24.34 -4.31 0.90
CA GLN A 150 24.64 -2.87 0.88
C GLN A 150 25.91 -2.55 0.08
N LEU A 151 26.94 -3.40 0.16
CA LEU A 151 28.21 -3.18 -0.56
C LEU A 151 28.17 -3.45 -2.07
N LYS A 152 27.13 -4.13 -2.59
CA LYS A 152 26.94 -4.34 -4.04
C LYS A 152 26.32 -3.13 -4.77
N GLY A 153 25.90 -2.10 -4.04
CA GLY A 153 25.42 -0.84 -4.62
C GLY A 153 26.48 0.23 -4.86
N PHE A 154 27.74 0.03 -4.45
CA PHE A 154 28.72 1.12 -4.32
C PHE A 154 30.08 0.91 -5.00
N THR A 155 30.20 0.01 -5.99
CA THR A 155 31.47 -0.15 -6.73
C THR A 155 31.26 -0.15 -8.24
N HIS A 156 30.88 0.99 -8.81
CA HIS A 156 31.26 1.26 -10.22
C HIS A 156 31.39 2.74 -10.60
N GLU A 157 32.04 3.58 -9.80
CA GLU A 157 32.49 4.88 -10.31
C GLU A 157 33.70 5.38 -9.52
N GLY A 158 34.89 5.33 -10.11
CA GLY A 158 36.05 5.84 -9.40
C GLY A 158 37.45 5.56 -9.94
N TYR A 159 37.64 5.11 -11.19
CA TYR A 159 38.99 5.04 -11.76
C TYR A 159 38.99 5.33 -13.26
N SER A 160 38.84 6.62 -13.63
CA SER A 160 39.47 7.15 -14.85
C SER A 160 39.37 8.68 -14.86
N LYS A 161 40.44 9.36 -14.42
CA LYS A 161 40.89 10.69 -14.88
C LYS A 161 42.06 11.18 -14.01
N LYS A 162 43.23 10.60 -14.21
CA LYS A 162 44.53 11.25 -13.92
C LYS A 162 45.49 11.01 -15.08
N LYS A 163 45.26 11.69 -16.20
CA LYS A 163 46.26 11.84 -17.26
C LYS A 163 45.91 13.00 -18.20
N LYS A 164 46.09 14.24 -17.75
CA LYS A 164 46.25 15.44 -18.60
C LYS A 164 46.56 16.66 -17.72
N GLU A 165 47.82 16.80 -17.31
CA GLU A 165 48.41 18.11 -16.99
C GLU A 165 49.93 17.93 -16.79
N ARG A 166 50.63 17.88 -17.92
CA ARG A 166 52.06 18.21 -18.03
C ARG A 166 52.31 18.71 -19.44
N ARG A 167 51.87 19.93 -19.73
CA ARG A 167 52.40 20.79 -20.79
C ARG A 167 52.00 22.23 -20.47
N LEU A 168 52.83 22.91 -19.70
CA LEU A 168 53.12 24.33 -19.89
C LEU A 168 54.41 24.61 -19.13
N ASP A 169 55.52 24.66 -19.88
CA ASP A 169 56.74 25.41 -19.56
C ASP A 169 57.62 25.33 -20.81
N ARG A 170 57.37 26.28 -21.72
CA ARG A 170 58.31 26.87 -22.67
C ARG A 170 57.80 28.25 -23.04
#